data_AF-A0A3G9JXJ1-F1
#
_entry.id   AF-A0A3G9JXJ1-F1
#
_cell.length_a   1.000
_cell.length_b   1.000
_cell.length_c   1.000
_cell.angle_alpha   90.00
_cell.angle_beta   90.00
_cell.angle_gamma   90.00
#
_symmetry.space_group_name_H-M   'P 1'
#
loop_
_entity.id
_entity.type
_entity.pdbx_description
1 polymer ?
#
loop_
_entity_poly.entity_id
_entity_poly.type
_entity_poly.pdbx_seq_one_letter_code
_entity_poly.pdbx_strand_id
1 'polypeptide(L)'
;MKEDEWAQQFLNQMGLISAQPLRQRENTAKFGIAGIGAELKEKSIDINKPLFPELSFEDLLKRALKKYERVIIAVDDLDKQDPATVKQLLLNAQGMLKSGAWFILTGHPSGLTRDILISERGLFDFAIKLEPLEQSVMYEMLVNYLNSVRSQDCQYSVKDPQAVKPFTPDTAKMLCERSNGVPRYLNRLGSYILQKASELNAETITPQILEEGFIYADQQMRGLPGLTPADFMLIDLILERDKLSDENITLEDLQKLQVQEFSELLPIIDKLVELDLIRRLPNDQAIEFALTPLLLPSQETQK
;
A
#
# COMPACT_ATOMS: atom_id res chain seq x y z
N MET A 1 1.78 23.70 8.92
CA MET A 1 2.29 24.80 8.06
C MET A 1 1.25 25.33 7.05
N LYS A 2 -0.04 25.00 7.17
CA LYS A 2 -1.07 25.33 6.15
C LYS A 2 -1.24 26.83 5.91
N GLU A 3 -1.14 27.65 6.97
CA GLU A 3 -1.27 29.11 6.91
C GLU A 3 0.05 29.86 6.70
N ASP A 4 1.15 29.15 6.43
CA ASP A 4 2.46 29.78 6.24
C ASP A 4 2.71 30.03 4.75
N GLU A 5 2.39 31.23 4.27
CA GLU A 5 2.43 31.59 2.85
C GLU A 5 3.78 31.28 2.19
N TRP A 6 4.90 31.59 2.86
CA TRP A 6 6.23 31.30 2.33
C TRP A 6 6.42 29.79 2.14
N ALA A 7 6.04 28.98 3.13
CA ALA A 7 6.17 27.54 3.04
C ALA A 7 5.22 26.94 2.00
N GLN A 8 3.99 27.45 1.88
CA GLN A 8 3.05 27.02 0.86
C GLN A 8 3.57 27.35 -0.55
N GLN A 9 4.10 28.56 -0.77
CA GLN A 9 4.73 28.94 -2.04
C GLN A 9 5.93 28.05 -2.37
N PHE A 10 6.76 27.77 -1.36
CA PHE A 10 7.94 26.94 -1.52
C PHE A 10 7.60 25.48 -1.88
N LEU A 11 6.63 24.87 -1.19
CA LEU A 11 6.14 23.52 -1.52
C LEU A 11 5.60 23.44 -2.96
N ASN A 12 4.83 24.45 -3.38
CA ASN A 12 4.33 24.53 -4.74
C ASN A 12 5.46 24.63 -5.79
N GLN A 13 6.49 25.43 -5.53
CA GLN A 13 7.65 25.56 -6.43
C GLN A 13 8.42 24.24 -6.57
N MET A 14 8.48 23.45 -5.49
CA MET A 14 9.07 22.11 -5.50
C MET A 14 8.19 21.04 -6.18
N GLY A 15 6.96 21.38 -6.57
CA GLY A 15 5.99 20.40 -7.10
C GLY A 15 5.45 19.45 -6.03
N LEU A 16 5.55 19.82 -4.75
CA LEU A 16 5.02 19.05 -3.62
C LEU A 16 3.60 19.48 -3.28
N ILE A 17 2.85 18.59 -2.64
CA ILE A 17 1.46 18.86 -2.24
C ILE A 17 1.42 20.04 -1.27
N SER A 18 0.64 21.06 -1.63
CA SER A 18 0.43 22.29 -0.87
C SER A 18 -1.05 22.47 -0.58
N ALA A 19 -1.38 23.02 0.59
CA ALA A 19 -2.76 23.35 0.96
C ALA A 19 -3.27 24.60 0.24
N GLN A 20 -2.37 25.43 -0.28
CA GLN A 20 -2.67 26.63 -1.05
C GLN A 20 -2.01 26.53 -2.44
N PRO A 21 -2.59 25.80 -3.40
CA PRO A 21 -1.99 25.61 -4.71
C PRO A 21 -1.80 26.96 -5.43
N LEU A 22 -0.61 27.18 -5.99
CA LEU A 22 -0.29 28.39 -6.73
C LEU A 22 -1.11 28.45 -8.03
N ARG A 23 -2.12 29.32 -8.07
CA ARG A 23 -2.92 29.60 -9.27
C ARG A 23 -2.63 31.03 -9.74
N GLN A 24 -2.15 31.18 -10.97
CA GLN A 24 -2.04 32.49 -11.61
C GLN A 24 -3.37 32.81 -12.29
N ARG A 25 -4.00 33.91 -11.87
CA ARG A 25 -5.22 34.42 -12.51
C ARG A 25 -4.82 35.38 -13.62
N GLU A 26 -5.07 35.00 -14.87
CA GLU A 26 -4.99 35.92 -15.99
C GLU A 26 -6.38 36.52 -16.24
N ASN A 27 -6.50 37.83 -16.01
CA ASN A 27 -7.70 38.58 -16.39
C ASN A 27 -7.53 39.03 -17.85
N THR A 28 -8.21 38.37 -18.79
CA THR A 28 -8.35 38.90 -20.15
C THR A 28 -9.64 39.71 -20.25
N ALA A 29 -9.51 41.03 -20.34
CA ALA A 29 -10.64 41.91 -20.66
C ALA A 29 -10.92 41.84 -22.17
N LYS A 30 -12.04 41.22 -22.57
CA LYS A 30 -12.52 41.29 -23.96
C LYS A 30 -13.46 42.50 -24.09
N PHE A 31 -13.05 43.50 -24.85
CA PHE A 31 -13.94 44.60 -25.26
C PHE A 31 -14.64 44.22 -26.56
N GLY A 32 -15.93 43.92 -26.47
CA GLY A 32 -16.81 43.64 -27.61
C GLY A 32 -18.10 44.48 -27.56
N ILE A 33 -18.77 44.60 -28.71
CA ILE A 33 -19.89 45.54 -28.97
C ILE A 33 -21.14 45.26 -28.11
N ALA A 34 -21.16 44.18 -27.33
CA ALA A 34 -22.31 43.76 -26.50
C ALA A 34 -22.01 43.68 -24.98
N GLY A 35 -21.00 44.40 -24.48
CA GLY A 35 -20.74 44.57 -23.04
C GLY A 35 -19.42 43.97 -22.53
N ILE A 36 -19.03 44.38 -21.32
CA ILE A 36 -17.78 43.97 -20.66
C ILE A 36 -18.03 42.62 -19.96
N GLY A 37 -17.40 41.55 -20.47
CA GLY A 37 -17.33 40.26 -19.79
C GLY A 37 -15.88 39.94 -19.41
N ALA A 38 -15.65 39.59 -18.15
CA ALA A 38 -14.35 39.12 -17.66
C ALA A 38 -14.31 37.58 -17.76
N GLU A 39 -13.36 37.03 -18.53
CA GLU A 39 -13.08 35.60 -18.57
C GLU A 39 -11.93 35.31 -17.59
N LEU A 40 -12.22 34.60 -16.51
CA LEU A 40 -11.22 34.15 -15.53
C LEU A 40 -10.56 32.87 -16.06
N LYS A 41 -9.31 32.96 -16.51
CA LYS A 41 -8.48 31.79 -16.79
C LYS A 41 -7.49 31.59 -15.64
N GLU A 42 -7.56 30.43 -15.00
CA GLU A 42 -6.59 29.99 -14.01
C GLU A 42 -5.50 29.16 -14.72
N LYS A 43 -4.24 29.59 -14.60
CA LYS A 43 -3.07 28.87 -15.12
C LYS A 43 -2.23 28.36 -13.94
N SER A 44 -1.83 27.09 -13.98
CA SER A 44 -0.87 26.53 -13.04
C SER A 44 0.51 27.16 -13.28
N ILE A 45 1.19 27.59 -12.22
CA ILE A 45 2.56 28.14 -12.30
C ILE A 45 3.55 27.01 -12.62
N ASP A 46 4.58 27.32 -13.41
CA ASP A 46 5.66 26.38 -13.74
C ASP A 46 6.44 25.95 -12.48
N ILE A 47 6.69 24.64 -12.38
CA ILE A 47 7.43 24.02 -11.29
C ILE A 47 8.92 24.30 -11.47
N ASN A 48 9.53 25.03 -10.54
CA ASN A 48 10.97 25.25 -10.50
C ASN A 48 11.59 24.34 -9.44
N LYS A 49 12.00 23.14 -9.86
CA LYS A 49 12.71 22.21 -8.99
C LYS A 49 13.98 22.88 -8.46
N PRO A 50 14.22 22.92 -7.14
CA PRO A 50 15.39 23.57 -6.58
C PRO A 50 16.66 22.86 -7.06
N LEU A 51 17.70 23.65 -7.38
CA LEU A 51 19.03 23.13 -7.73
C LEU A 51 19.65 22.31 -6.59
N PHE A 52 19.30 22.64 -5.34
CA PHE A 52 19.79 21.97 -4.13
C PHE A 52 18.61 21.62 -3.20
N PRO A 53 17.99 20.43 -3.36
CA PRO A 53 16.85 20.00 -2.58
C PRO A 53 17.12 19.87 -1.06
N GLU A 54 18.35 19.53 -0.67
CA GLU A 54 18.74 19.34 0.73
C GLU A 54 18.69 20.64 1.53
N LEU A 55 19.30 21.72 0.99
CA LEU A 55 19.25 23.06 1.59
C LEU A 55 17.81 23.58 1.68
N SER A 56 17.03 23.30 0.64
CA SER A 56 15.61 23.66 0.56
C SER A 56 14.79 23.03 1.68
N PHE A 57 15.06 21.76 1.98
CA PHE A 57 14.42 21.07 3.08
C PHE A 57 14.88 21.58 4.45
N GLU A 58 16.17 21.85 4.64
CA GLU A 58 16.67 22.39 5.90
C GLU A 58 16.00 23.70 6.28
N ASP A 59 15.76 24.59 5.31
CA ASP A 59 15.10 25.87 5.57
C ASP A 59 13.64 25.68 5.97
N LEU A 60 12.92 24.76 5.31
CA LEU A 60 11.57 24.35 5.72
C LEU A 60 11.57 23.80 7.15
N LEU A 61 12.53 22.94 7.49
CA LEU A 61 12.61 22.34 8.81
C LEU A 61 12.97 23.37 9.89
N LYS A 62 13.96 24.23 9.64
CA LYS A 62 14.32 25.34 10.55
C LYS A 62 13.11 26.25 10.80
N ARG A 63 12.31 26.52 9.76
CA ARG A 63 11.08 27.31 9.90
C ARG A 63 10.00 26.58 10.69
N ALA A 64 9.84 25.28 10.47
CA ALA A 64 8.92 24.46 11.25
C ALA A 64 9.31 24.43 12.73
N LEU A 65 10.59 24.23 13.06
CA LEU A 65 11.10 24.20 14.44
C LEU A 65 10.98 25.55 15.15
N LYS A 66 10.92 26.67 14.42
CA LYS A 66 10.60 27.99 15.01
C LYS A 66 9.13 28.13 15.41
N LYS A 67 8.24 27.36 14.78
CA LYS A 67 6.79 27.44 14.98
C LYS A 67 6.23 26.32 15.86
N TYR A 68 6.87 25.16 15.86
CA TYR A 68 6.44 23.98 16.58
C TYR A 68 7.59 23.48 17.46
N GLU A 69 7.27 23.10 18.70
CA GLU A 69 8.24 22.55 19.64
C GLU A 69 8.87 21.24 19.15
N ARG A 70 8.10 20.44 18.40
CA ARG A 70 8.52 19.14 17.86
C ARG A 70 8.03 18.99 16.43
N VAL A 71 8.90 18.42 15.59
CA VAL A 71 8.59 18.10 14.19
C VAL A 71 8.84 16.62 13.99
N ILE A 72 7.84 15.91 13.44
CA ILE A 72 7.93 14.51 13.06
C ILE A 72 7.82 14.44 11.53
N ILE A 73 8.76 13.73 10.90
CA ILE A 73 8.79 13.48 9.47
C ILE A 73 8.59 11.98 9.28
N ALA A 74 7.45 11.60 8.70
CA ALA A 74 7.15 10.21 8.35
C ALA A 74 7.38 10.00 6.85
N VAL A 75 8.16 8.99 6.50
CA VAL A 75 8.38 8.54 5.13
C VAL A 75 7.83 7.13 5.01
N ASP A 76 6.84 6.98 4.16
CA ASP A 76 6.10 5.72 3.96
C ASP A 76 6.65 4.97 2.72
N ASP A 77 6.53 3.64 2.70
CA ASP A 77 6.83 2.77 1.55
C ASP A 77 8.25 2.93 0.95
N LEU A 78 9.29 3.01 1.80
CA LEU A 78 10.68 3.11 1.31
C LEU A 78 11.12 1.93 0.42
N ASP A 79 10.50 0.77 0.62
CA ASP A 79 10.77 -0.47 -0.13
C ASP A 79 10.30 -0.45 -1.59
N LYS A 80 9.50 0.55 -2.00
CA LYS A 80 9.16 0.78 -3.42
C LYS A 80 10.29 1.42 -4.22
N GLN A 81 11.34 1.88 -3.55
CA GLN A 81 12.52 2.45 -4.20
C GLN A 81 13.64 1.40 -4.25
N ASP A 82 14.49 1.51 -5.27
CA ASP A 82 15.67 0.66 -5.38
C ASP A 82 16.52 0.75 -4.09
N PRO A 83 16.95 -0.38 -3.49
CA PRO A 83 17.69 -0.38 -2.23
C PRO A 83 18.97 0.45 -2.25
N ALA A 84 19.69 0.52 -3.38
CA ALA A 84 20.88 1.36 -3.48
C ALA A 84 20.51 2.86 -3.45
N THR A 85 19.39 3.22 -4.07
CA THR A 85 18.81 4.56 -4.02
C THR A 85 18.38 4.93 -2.60
N VAL A 86 17.71 4.02 -1.88
CA VAL A 86 17.35 4.24 -0.46
C VAL A 86 18.60 4.40 0.40
N LYS A 87 19.61 3.55 0.20
CA LYS A 87 20.89 3.66 0.90
C LYS A 87 21.52 5.03 0.65
N GLN A 88 21.62 5.46 -0.61
CA GLN A 88 22.19 6.74 -0.98
C GLN A 88 21.39 7.92 -0.42
N LEU A 89 20.06 7.83 -0.42
CA LEU A 89 19.18 8.83 0.19
C LEU A 89 19.47 8.97 1.68
N LEU A 90 19.54 7.86 2.42
CA LEU A 90 19.86 7.87 3.86
C LEU A 90 21.28 8.38 4.13
N LEU A 91 22.24 8.09 3.25
CA LEU A 91 23.60 8.61 3.33
C LEU A 91 23.63 10.13 3.18
N ASN A 92 22.98 10.66 2.15
CA ASN A 92 22.91 12.10 1.89
C ASN A 92 22.13 12.82 2.99
N ALA A 93 21.04 12.20 3.47
CA ALA A 93 20.21 12.73 4.54
C ALA A 93 20.85 12.61 5.94
N GLN A 94 22.01 11.96 6.11
CA GLN A 94 22.60 11.71 7.43
C GLN A 94 22.81 12.99 8.26
N GLY A 95 23.19 14.10 7.63
CA GLY A 95 23.29 15.40 8.30
C GLY A 95 21.94 15.94 8.77
N MET A 96 20.90 15.70 7.97
CA MET A 96 19.52 16.12 8.25
C MET A 96 18.83 15.21 9.27
N LEU A 97 19.15 13.92 9.30
CA LEU A 97 18.62 12.97 10.29
C LEU A 97 19.11 13.28 11.72
N LYS A 98 20.23 14.00 11.85
CA LYS A 98 20.74 14.53 13.13
C LYS A 98 20.15 15.89 13.52
N SER A 99 19.20 16.40 12.75
CA SER A 99 18.52 17.67 13.04
C SER A 99 17.53 17.53 14.22
N GLY A 100 16.91 18.64 14.64
CA GLY A 100 15.94 18.67 15.74
C GLY A 100 14.58 18.00 15.46
N ALA A 101 14.47 17.14 14.45
CA ALA A 101 13.24 16.44 14.08
C ALA A 101 13.32 14.94 14.39
N TRP A 102 12.15 14.33 14.55
CA TRP A 102 11.99 12.89 14.73
C TRP A 102 11.59 12.28 13.39
N PHE A 103 12.14 11.11 13.07
CA PHE A 103 11.89 10.44 11.79
C PHE A 103 11.21 9.10 12.02
N ILE A 104 10.17 8.83 11.23
CA ILE A 104 9.51 7.53 11.15
C ILE A 104 9.67 7.05 9.72
N LEU A 105 10.30 5.90 9.54
CA LEU A 105 10.46 5.27 8.24
C LEU A 105 9.70 3.95 8.23
N THR A 106 8.92 3.70 7.19
CA THR A 106 8.22 2.42 6.99
C THR A 106 8.72 1.78 5.70
N GLY A 107 8.59 0.45 5.63
CA GLY A 107 8.87 -0.34 4.43
C GLY A 107 8.90 -1.83 4.75
N HIS A 108 8.81 -2.65 3.71
CA HIS A 108 8.91 -4.10 3.86
C HIS A 108 10.30 -4.53 4.40
N PRO A 109 10.38 -5.52 5.30
CA PRO A 109 11.62 -5.92 5.97
C PRO A 109 12.65 -6.65 5.07
N SER A 110 12.38 -6.81 3.78
CA SER A 110 13.18 -7.65 2.89
C SER A 110 14.48 -7.01 2.41
N GLY A 111 15.56 -7.79 2.45
CA GLY A 111 16.77 -7.65 1.65
C GLY A 111 17.83 -6.70 2.20
N LEU A 112 17.48 -5.43 2.48
CA LEU A 112 18.52 -4.40 2.75
C LEU A 112 18.07 -3.31 3.75
N THR A 113 16.78 -3.02 3.87
CA THR A 113 16.26 -2.01 4.81
C THR A 113 16.56 -2.37 6.28
N ARG A 114 16.50 -3.65 6.65
CA ARG A 114 16.79 -4.09 8.02
C ARG A 114 18.24 -3.83 8.44
N ASP A 115 19.21 -4.13 7.57
CA ASP A 115 20.63 -3.95 7.85
C ASP A 115 21.06 -2.48 7.77
N ILE A 116 20.54 -1.74 6.77
CA ILE A 116 20.87 -0.32 6.55
C ILE A 116 20.32 0.57 7.67
N LEU A 117 19.11 0.30 8.18
CA LEU A 117 18.43 1.18 9.14
C LEU A 117 18.93 1.01 10.58
N ILE A 118 19.35 -0.20 10.96
CA ILE A 118 19.64 -0.52 12.37
C ILE A 118 21.14 -0.78 12.60
N SER A 119 21.80 -1.51 11.71
CA SER A 119 23.13 -2.10 11.99
C SER A 119 24.32 -1.29 11.47
N GLU A 120 24.21 -0.65 10.29
CA GLU A 120 25.39 -0.06 9.65
C GLU A 120 25.83 1.28 10.26
N ARG A 121 24.94 2.06 10.93
CA ARG A 121 25.26 3.45 11.33
C ARG A 121 24.65 4.00 12.62
N GLY A 122 23.78 3.27 13.33
CA GLY A 122 23.10 3.78 14.53
C GLY A 122 22.30 5.06 14.28
N LEU A 123 21.71 5.22 13.09
CA LEU A 123 20.92 6.40 12.70
C LEU A 123 19.52 6.38 13.30
N PHE A 124 19.01 5.19 13.61
CA PHE A 124 17.72 4.98 14.23
C PHE A 124 17.89 4.20 15.52
N ASP A 125 17.31 4.73 16.59
CA ASP A 125 17.41 4.15 17.92
C ASP A 125 16.42 3.00 18.14
N PHE A 126 15.44 2.85 17.24
CA PHE A 126 14.32 1.93 17.43
C PHE A 126 13.79 1.36 16.12
N ALA A 127 13.49 0.06 16.12
CA ALA A 127 12.84 -0.63 15.04
C ALA A 127 11.64 -1.42 15.56
N ILE A 128 10.48 -1.19 14.95
CA ILE A 128 9.25 -1.94 15.25
C ILE A 128 9.04 -2.91 14.09
N LYS A 129 9.09 -4.21 14.39
CA LYS A 129 8.68 -5.24 13.44
C LYS A 129 7.19 -5.50 13.61
N LEU A 130 6.43 -5.33 12.54
CA LEU A 130 5.02 -5.69 12.50
C LEU A 130 4.90 -7.13 12.00
N GLU A 131 4.58 -8.04 12.91
CA GLU A 131 4.30 -9.44 12.58
C GLU A 131 2.85 -9.60 12.12
N PRO A 132 2.51 -10.69 11.39
CA PRO A 132 1.13 -11.06 11.13
C PRO A 132 0.33 -11.12 12.44
N LEU A 133 -0.88 -10.57 12.41
CA LEU A 133 -1.74 -10.52 13.59
C LEU A 133 -2.27 -11.90 13.96
N GLU A 134 -2.38 -12.15 15.27
CA GLU A 134 -3.03 -13.35 15.77
C GLU A 134 -4.51 -13.39 15.39
N GLN A 135 -5.06 -14.61 15.31
CA GLN A 135 -6.47 -14.83 14.94
C GLN A 135 -7.46 -14.12 15.87
N SER A 136 -7.16 -14.05 17.17
CA SER A 136 -7.95 -13.33 18.16
C SER A 136 -8.05 -11.83 17.84
N VAL A 137 -6.91 -11.22 17.48
CA VAL A 137 -6.81 -9.80 17.11
C VAL A 137 -7.49 -9.53 15.76
N MET A 138 -7.33 -10.44 14.79
CA MET A 138 -8.02 -10.35 13.50
C MET A 138 -9.54 -10.41 13.66
N TYR A 139 -10.03 -11.26 14.57
CA TYR A 139 -11.45 -11.37 14.87
C TYR A 139 -11.99 -10.09 15.54
N GLU A 140 -11.25 -9.55 16.52
CA GLU A 140 -11.59 -8.24 17.12
C GLU A 140 -11.61 -7.13 16.08
N MET A 141 -10.64 -7.12 15.16
CA MET A 141 -10.57 -6.15 14.08
C MET A 141 -11.78 -6.24 13.14
N LEU A 142 -12.20 -7.45 12.77
CA LEU A 142 -13.43 -7.67 11.99
C LEU A 142 -14.66 -7.10 12.72
N VAL A 143 -14.80 -7.36 14.01
CA VAL A 143 -15.89 -6.80 14.83
C VAL A 143 -15.85 -5.27 14.83
N ASN A 144 -14.66 -4.68 14.96
CA ASN A 144 -14.49 -3.22 14.92
C ASN A 144 -14.87 -2.62 13.57
N TYR A 145 -14.50 -3.27 12.46
CA TYR A 145 -14.93 -2.83 11.13
C TYR A 145 -16.44 -2.89 10.96
N LEU A 146 -17.08 -3.97 11.40
CA LEU A 146 -18.54 -4.09 11.33
C LEU A 146 -19.23 -3.08 12.24
N ASN A 147 -18.71 -2.84 13.45
CA ASN A 147 -19.23 -1.83 14.36
C ASN A 147 -19.05 -0.40 13.82
N SER A 148 -18.04 -0.14 12.98
CA SER A 148 -17.78 1.20 12.42
C SER A 148 -18.91 1.70 11.51
N VAL A 149 -19.72 0.79 10.95
CA VAL A 149 -20.85 1.12 10.05
C VAL A 149 -22.22 0.91 10.70
N ARG A 150 -22.27 0.34 11.91
CA ARG A 150 -23.52 0.14 12.67
C ARG A 150 -23.91 1.42 13.38
N SER A 151 -25.22 1.62 13.54
CA SER A 151 -25.75 2.64 14.46
C SER A 151 -25.23 2.40 15.88
N GLN A 152 -25.08 3.48 16.65
CA GLN A 152 -24.51 3.43 18.00
C GLN A 152 -25.26 2.46 18.95
N ASP A 153 -26.59 2.32 18.77
CA ASP A 153 -27.44 1.41 19.54
C ASP A 153 -27.27 -0.08 19.17
N CYS A 154 -26.53 -0.37 18.10
CA CYS A 154 -26.31 -1.71 17.55
C CYS A 154 -24.83 -2.12 17.63
N GLN A 155 -24.04 -1.50 18.49
CA GLN A 155 -22.65 -1.89 18.70
C GLN A 155 -22.57 -3.10 19.64
N TYR A 156 -21.82 -4.11 19.21
CA TYR A 156 -21.67 -5.35 19.96
C TYR A 156 -20.25 -5.47 20.52
N SER A 157 -20.13 -6.07 21.71
CA SER A 157 -18.84 -6.48 22.25
C SER A 157 -18.28 -7.67 21.45
N VAL A 158 -16.97 -7.81 21.37
CA VAL A 158 -16.27 -8.94 20.71
C VAL A 158 -16.75 -10.31 21.20
N LYS A 159 -17.23 -10.39 22.45
CA LYS A 159 -17.75 -11.64 23.05
C LYS A 159 -19.17 -12.00 22.60
N ASP A 160 -19.88 -11.08 21.96
CA ASP A 160 -21.25 -11.31 21.50
C ASP A 160 -21.23 -12.07 20.16
N PRO A 161 -21.92 -13.22 20.04
CA PRO A 161 -22.06 -13.93 18.76
C PRO A 161 -22.65 -13.08 17.63
N GLN A 162 -23.44 -12.05 17.96
CA GLN A 162 -24.04 -11.12 17.00
C GLN A 162 -23.05 -10.08 16.48
N ALA A 163 -21.88 -9.95 17.12
CA ALA A 163 -20.89 -8.93 16.79
C ALA A 163 -20.34 -9.06 15.38
N VAL A 164 -20.43 -10.26 14.78
CA VAL A 164 -19.93 -10.52 13.43
C VAL A 164 -21.02 -10.50 12.35
N LYS A 165 -22.29 -10.19 12.67
CA LYS A 165 -23.33 -10.07 11.64
C LYS A 165 -22.92 -9.13 10.50
N PRO A 166 -23.08 -9.51 9.22
CA PRO A 166 -23.90 -10.61 8.72
C PRO A 166 -23.22 -12.00 8.68
N PHE A 167 -21.97 -12.12 9.13
CA PHE A 167 -21.31 -13.41 9.27
C PHE A 167 -21.87 -14.21 10.45
N THR A 168 -21.74 -15.54 10.35
CA THR A 168 -21.80 -16.42 11.52
C THR A 168 -20.46 -16.40 12.24
N PRO A 169 -20.38 -16.76 13.54
CA PRO A 169 -19.10 -16.88 14.24
C PRO A 169 -18.10 -17.79 13.54
N ASP A 170 -18.56 -18.88 12.91
CA ASP A 170 -17.71 -19.83 12.21
C ASP A 170 -17.22 -19.27 10.87
N THR A 171 -18.09 -18.62 10.09
CA THR A 171 -17.68 -17.99 8.82
C THR A 171 -16.77 -16.79 9.03
N ALA A 172 -16.97 -16.04 10.12
CA ALA A 172 -16.06 -14.98 10.53
C ALA A 172 -14.66 -15.52 10.87
N LYS A 173 -14.57 -16.64 11.60
CA LYS A 173 -13.28 -17.28 11.90
C LYS A 173 -12.59 -17.78 10.63
N MET A 174 -13.31 -18.46 9.74
CA MET A 174 -12.75 -18.93 8.46
C MET A 174 -12.22 -17.77 7.61
N LEU A 175 -12.91 -16.63 7.60
CA LEU A 175 -12.44 -15.41 6.93
C LEU A 175 -11.15 -14.87 7.56
N CYS A 176 -11.09 -14.79 8.90
CA CYS A 176 -9.88 -14.37 9.63
C CYS A 176 -8.70 -15.32 9.39
N GLU A 177 -8.94 -16.63 9.41
CA GLU A 177 -7.95 -17.66 9.10
C GLU A 177 -7.40 -17.47 7.70
N ARG A 178 -8.29 -17.33 6.71
CA ARG A 178 -7.91 -17.13 5.31
C ARG A 178 -7.08 -15.86 5.12
N SER A 179 -7.34 -14.79 5.86
CA SER A 179 -6.60 -13.53 5.74
C SER A 179 -5.13 -13.60 6.20
N ASN A 180 -4.67 -14.71 6.78
CA ASN A 180 -3.29 -14.95 7.20
C ASN A 180 -2.72 -13.84 8.12
N GLY A 181 -3.54 -13.26 8.99
CA GLY A 181 -3.10 -12.23 9.94
C GLY A 181 -2.80 -10.87 9.29
N VAL A 182 -3.21 -10.65 8.03
CA VAL A 182 -2.98 -9.39 7.32
C VAL A 182 -4.32 -8.63 7.15
N PRO A 183 -4.50 -7.48 7.83
CA PRO A 183 -5.72 -6.68 7.76
C PRO A 183 -6.17 -6.32 6.35
N ARG A 184 -5.22 -6.03 5.45
CA ARG A 184 -5.50 -5.71 4.04
C ARG A 184 -6.25 -6.85 3.34
N TYR A 185 -5.86 -8.09 3.57
CA TYR A 185 -6.51 -9.26 2.97
C TYR A 185 -7.88 -9.52 3.59
N LEU A 186 -8.02 -9.35 4.91
CA LEU A 186 -9.31 -9.42 5.59
C LEU A 186 -10.32 -8.45 4.99
N ASN A 187 -9.92 -7.20 4.78
CA ASN A 187 -10.78 -6.17 4.22
C ASN A 187 -11.15 -6.43 2.76
N ARG A 188 -10.20 -6.86 1.92
CA ARG A 188 -10.48 -7.19 0.51
C ARG A 188 -11.41 -8.40 0.41
N LEU A 189 -11.13 -9.50 1.11
CA LEU A 189 -11.99 -10.69 1.12
C LEU A 189 -13.36 -10.35 1.66
N GLY A 190 -13.44 -9.69 2.81
CA GLY A 190 -14.70 -9.29 3.43
C GLY A 190 -15.56 -8.45 2.49
N SER A 191 -14.95 -7.50 1.76
CA SER A 191 -15.66 -6.68 0.78
C SER A 191 -16.25 -7.51 -0.36
N TYR A 192 -15.46 -8.42 -0.96
CA TYR A 192 -15.94 -9.29 -2.04
C TYR A 192 -17.02 -10.27 -1.56
N ILE A 193 -16.87 -10.85 -0.37
CA ILE A 193 -17.86 -11.76 0.21
C ILE A 193 -19.16 -11.02 0.50
N LEU A 194 -19.10 -9.81 1.07
CA LEU A 194 -20.29 -9.01 1.36
C LEU A 194 -20.99 -8.58 0.06
N GLN A 195 -20.23 -8.18 -0.96
CA GLN A 195 -20.76 -7.87 -2.28
C GLN A 195 -21.47 -9.09 -2.87
N LYS A 196 -20.83 -10.27 -2.84
CA LYS A 196 -21.41 -11.50 -3.36
C LYS A 196 -22.66 -11.92 -2.59
N ALA A 197 -22.64 -11.83 -1.27
CA ALA A 197 -23.81 -12.08 -0.43
C ALA A 197 -24.98 -11.15 -0.78
N SER A 198 -24.69 -9.87 -1.06
CA SER A 198 -25.70 -8.91 -1.50
C SER A 198 -26.29 -9.28 -2.87
N GLU A 199 -25.48 -9.72 -3.84
CA GLU A 199 -25.97 -10.20 -5.14
C GLU A 199 -26.93 -11.39 -4.99
N LEU A 200 -26.62 -12.28 -4.05
CA LEU A 200 -27.43 -13.47 -3.73
C LEU A 200 -28.63 -13.16 -2.83
N ASN A 201 -28.82 -11.91 -2.41
CA ASN A 201 -29.81 -11.48 -1.40
C ASN A 201 -29.73 -12.29 -0.10
N ALA A 202 -28.52 -12.67 0.31
CA ALA A 202 -28.30 -13.43 1.53
C ALA A 202 -28.15 -12.52 2.75
N GLU A 203 -29.04 -12.67 3.73
CA GLU A 203 -28.99 -11.91 4.99
C GLU A 203 -27.91 -12.42 5.96
N THR A 204 -27.52 -13.69 5.84
CA THR A 204 -26.51 -14.33 6.69
C THR A 204 -25.49 -15.06 5.84
N ILE A 205 -24.21 -14.84 6.10
CA ILE A 205 -23.11 -15.50 5.39
C ILE A 205 -22.87 -16.86 6.02
N THR A 206 -23.53 -17.88 5.44
CA THR A 206 -23.31 -19.31 5.74
C THR A 206 -22.01 -19.79 5.09
N PRO A 207 -21.50 -20.99 5.44
CA PRO A 207 -20.29 -21.54 4.81
C PRO A 207 -20.36 -21.63 3.28
N GLN A 208 -21.54 -21.91 2.74
CA GLN A 208 -21.77 -21.98 1.28
C GLN A 208 -21.63 -20.60 0.62
N ILE A 209 -22.23 -19.56 1.21
CA ILE A 209 -22.13 -18.19 0.70
C ILE A 209 -20.69 -17.67 0.85
N LEU A 210 -20.01 -18.06 1.92
CA LEU A 210 -18.60 -17.72 2.13
C LEU A 210 -17.73 -18.31 1.01
N GLU A 211 -17.95 -19.58 0.65
CA GLU A 211 -17.24 -20.25 -0.44
C GLU A 211 -17.52 -19.57 -1.80
N GLU A 212 -18.77 -19.26 -2.10
CA GLU A 212 -19.12 -18.47 -3.30
C GLU A 212 -18.45 -17.08 -3.29
N GLY A 213 -18.34 -16.45 -2.12
CA GLY A 213 -17.63 -15.20 -1.94
C GLY A 213 -16.13 -15.31 -2.20
N PHE A 214 -15.49 -16.42 -1.82
CA PHE A 214 -14.08 -16.68 -2.15
C PHE A 214 -13.87 -16.93 -3.65
N ILE A 215 -14.75 -17.69 -4.29
CA ILE A 215 -14.72 -17.90 -5.74
C ILE A 215 -14.89 -16.56 -6.46
N TYR A 216 -15.82 -15.74 -6.00
CA TYR A 216 -16.02 -14.40 -6.54
C TYR A 216 -14.77 -13.52 -6.36
N ALA A 217 -14.15 -13.54 -5.17
CA ALA A 217 -12.90 -12.82 -4.92
C ALA A 217 -11.80 -13.24 -5.90
N ASP A 218 -11.56 -14.55 -6.08
CA ASP A 218 -10.57 -15.06 -7.04
C ASP A 218 -10.85 -14.57 -8.47
N GLN A 219 -12.11 -14.64 -8.92
CA GLN A 219 -12.53 -14.15 -10.24
C GLN A 219 -12.28 -12.63 -10.40
N GLN A 220 -12.59 -11.84 -9.37
CA GLN A 220 -12.34 -10.39 -9.41
C GLN A 220 -10.84 -10.07 -9.44
N MET A 221 -10.03 -10.83 -8.71
CA MET A 221 -8.57 -10.67 -8.68
C MET A 221 -7.94 -11.03 -10.03
N ARG A 222 -8.36 -12.14 -10.64
CA ARG A 222 -7.91 -12.56 -11.98
C ARG A 222 -8.48 -11.69 -13.10
N GLY A 223 -9.58 -10.98 -12.84
CA GLY A 223 -10.20 -10.05 -13.78
C GLY A 223 -9.66 -8.61 -13.74
N LEU A 224 -8.61 -8.34 -12.94
CA LEU A 224 -8.07 -6.99 -12.82
C LEU A 224 -7.54 -6.46 -14.16
N PRO A 225 -7.82 -5.19 -14.51
CA PRO A 225 -7.33 -4.61 -15.76
C PRO A 225 -5.80 -4.51 -15.75
N GLY A 226 -5.20 -4.73 -16.91
CA GLY A 226 -3.75 -4.65 -17.07
C GLY A 226 -3.02 -5.97 -16.84
N LEU A 227 -3.71 -7.06 -16.49
CA LEU A 227 -3.11 -8.40 -16.48
C LEU A 227 -2.86 -8.91 -17.90
N THR A 228 -1.71 -9.52 -18.10
CA THR A 228 -1.18 -10.05 -19.35
C THR A 228 -1.04 -11.57 -19.27
N PRO A 229 -0.87 -12.28 -20.40
CA PRO A 229 -0.64 -13.73 -20.38
C PRO A 229 0.58 -14.14 -19.53
N ALA A 230 1.66 -13.35 -19.55
CA ALA A 230 2.85 -13.60 -18.74
C ALA A 230 2.57 -13.52 -17.23
N ASP A 231 1.68 -12.61 -16.82
CA ASP A 231 1.26 -12.49 -15.42
C ASP A 231 0.56 -13.76 -14.92
N PHE A 232 -0.36 -14.31 -15.75
CA PHE A 232 -1.06 -15.54 -15.40
C PHE A 232 -0.14 -16.75 -15.38
N MET A 233 0.78 -16.86 -16.33
CA MET A 233 1.78 -17.93 -16.34
C MET A 233 2.65 -17.91 -15.07
N LEU A 234 3.00 -16.71 -14.59
CA LEU A 234 3.77 -16.57 -13.35
C LEU A 234 2.93 -16.94 -12.11
N ILE A 235 1.65 -16.54 -12.07
CA ILE A 235 0.72 -16.94 -11.01
C ILE A 235 0.57 -18.45 -10.96
N ASP A 236 0.37 -19.10 -12.11
CA ASP A 236 0.20 -20.54 -12.22
C ASP A 236 1.49 -21.27 -11.80
N LEU A 237 2.67 -20.75 -12.18
CA LEU A 237 3.95 -21.29 -11.73
C LEU A 237 4.11 -21.24 -10.20
N ILE A 238 3.74 -20.13 -9.56
CA ILE A 238 3.78 -20.01 -8.10
C ILE A 238 2.74 -20.92 -7.47
N LEU A 239 1.58 -21.10 -8.09
CA LEU A 239 0.54 -22.00 -7.63
C LEU A 239 1.00 -23.46 -7.62
N GLU A 240 1.71 -23.88 -8.67
CA GLU A 240 2.29 -25.23 -8.78
C GLU A 240 3.40 -25.48 -7.75
N ARG A 241 4.19 -24.45 -7.43
CA ARG A 241 5.38 -24.58 -6.57
C ARG A 241 5.20 -24.12 -5.13
N ASP A 242 4.05 -23.55 -4.78
CA ASP A 242 3.76 -22.80 -3.55
C ASP A 242 4.57 -21.50 -3.39
N LYS A 243 5.85 -21.53 -3.78
CA LYS A 243 6.79 -20.40 -3.70
C LYS A 243 7.69 -20.29 -4.92
N LEU A 244 8.06 -19.07 -5.25
CA LEU A 244 9.05 -18.74 -6.27
C LEU A 244 10.20 -17.95 -5.67
N SER A 245 11.43 -18.28 -6.05
CA SER A 245 12.66 -17.56 -5.70
C SER A 245 13.66 -17.66 -6.85
N ASP A 246 14.72 -16.86 -6.76
CA ASP A 246 15.89 -16.95 -7.62
C ASP A 246 16.60 -18.30 -7.53
N GLU A 247 16.52 -18.99 -6.39
CA GLU A 247 17.14 -20.30 -6.18
C GLU A 247 16.32 -21.47 -6.76
N ASN A 248 15.00 -21.33 -6.83
CA ASN A 248 14.11 -22.44 -7.20
C ASN A 248 13.56 -22.35 -8.64
N ILE A 249 13.82 -21.26 -9.35
CA ILE A 249 13.41 -21.10 -10.74
C ILE A 249 14.33 -21.90 -11.67
N THR A 250 13.76 -22.59 -12.65
CA THR A 250 14.52 -23.38 -13.62
C THR A 250 14.64 -22.66 -14.97
N LEU A 251 15.62 -23.06 -15.79
CA LEU A 251 15.76 -22.56 -17.16
C LEU A 251 14.50 -22.82 -18.01
N GLU A 252 13.78 -23.91 -17.77
CA GLU A 252 12.52 -24.21 -18.47
C GLU A 252 11.43 -23.20 -18.12
N ASP A 253 11.36 -22.75 -16.86
CA ASP A 253 10.38 -21.75 -16.43
C ASP A 253 10.67 -20.38 -17.04
N LEU A 254 11.96 -20.00 -17.07
CA LEU A 254 12.40 -18.77 -17.72
C LEU A 254 12.05 -18.79 -19.22
N GLN A 255 12.27 -19.91 -19.89
CA GLN A 255 11.86 -20.09 -21.30
C GLN A 255 10.35 -20.00 -21.49
N LYS A 256 9.55 -20.62 -20.62
CA LYS A 256 8.07 -20.52 -20.65
C LYS A 256 7.61 -19.07 -20.50
N LEU A 257 8.25 -18.32 -19.61
CA LEU A 257 7.95 -16.91 -19.35
C LEU A 257 8.61 -15.95 -20.36
N GLN A 258 9.34 -16.48 -21.35
CA GLN A 258 10.04 -15.73 -22.40
C GLN A 258 11.06 -14.73 -21.86
N VAL A 259 11.71 -15.05 -20.75
CA VAL A 259 12.77 -14.26 -20.11
C VAL A 259 14.08 -15.04 -20.09
N GLN A 260 15.20 -14.32 -20.02
CA GLN A 260 16.54 -14.93 -19.95
C GLN A 260 17.06 -15.05 -18.52
N GLU A 261 16.65 -14.12 -17.65
CA GLU A 261 17.12 -14.04 -16.28
C GLU A 261 15.96 -13.78 -15.31
N PHE A 262 16.12 -14.18 -14.05
CA PHE A 262 15.14 -13.91 -12.99
C PHE A 262 14.93 -12.41 -12.75
N SER A 263 15.98 -11.60 -12.95
CA SER A 263 15.94 -10.13 -12.84
C SER A 263 14.89 -9.51 -13.77
N GLU A 264 14.65 -10.10 -14.94
CA GLU A 264 13.64 -9.65 -15.91
C GLU A 264 12.21 -9.93 -15.46
N LEU A 265 12.01 -10.83 -14.48
CA LEU A 265 10.70 -11.10 -13.87
C LEU A 265 10.33 -10.08 -12.79
N LEU A 266 11.31 -9.36 -12.21
CA LEU A 266 11.06 -8.43 -11.11
C LEU A 266 9.98 -7.38 -11.43
N PRO A 267 9.96 -6.73 -12.61
CA PRO A 267 8.90 -5.78 -12.95
C PRO A 267 7.50 -6.40 -12.98
N ILE A 268 7.39 -7.66 -13.40
CA ILE A 268 6.13 -8.42 -13.42
C ILE A 268 5.73 -8.76 -11.98
N ILE A 269 6.68 -9.25 -11.18
CA ILE A 269 6.45 -9.60 -9.78
C ILE A 269 6.03 -8.37 -8.97
N ASP A 270 6.71 -7.24 -9.11
CA ASP A 270 6.41 -5.99 -8.41
C ASP A 270 4.99 -5.51 -8.74
N LYS A 271 4.62 -5.54 -10.03
CA LYS A 271 3.25 -5.27 -10.47
C LYS A 271 2.24 -6.20 -9.80
N LEU A 272 2.52 -7.51 -9.74
CA LEU A 272 1.62 -8.48 -9.11
C LEU A 272 1.55 -8.34 -7.59
N VAL A 273 2.61 -7.87 -6.94
CA VAL A 273 2.62 -7.49 -5.52
C VAL A 273 1.75 -6.25 -5.30
N GLU A 274 1.86 -5.22 -6.15
CA GLU A 274 1.03 -4.01 -6.07
C GLU A 274 -0.47 -4.32 -6.22
N LEU A 275 -0.81 -5.31 -7.06
CA LEU A 275 -2.18 -5.77 -7.26
C LEU A 275 -2.69 -6.69 -6.13
N ASP A 276 -1.86 -7.02 -5.14
CA ASP A 276 -2.09 -8.03 -4.10
C ASP A 276 -2.37 -9.45 -4.64
N LEU A 277 -1.78 -9.82 -5.77
CA LEU A 277 -1.87 -11.19 -6.31
C LEU A 277 -0.75 -12.08 -5.75
N ILE A 278 0.42 -11.48 -5.54
CA ILE A 278 1.61 -12.10 -4.95
C ILE A 278 2.00 -11.31 -3.70
N ARG A 279 2.67 -11.97 -2.76
CA ARG A 279 3.35 -11.33 -1.63
C ARG A 279 4.81 -11.75 -1.60
N ARG A 280 5.66 -10.82 -1.17
CA ARG A 280 7.05 -11.10 -0.84
C ARG A 280 7.14 -11.73 0.54
N LEU A 281 7.93 -12.78 0.69
CA LEU A 281 8.16 -13.43 1.97
C LEU A 281 9.40 -12.81 2.66
N PRO A 282 9.40 -12.70 3.99
CA PRO A 282 10.57 -12.24 4.73
C PRO A 282 11.61 -13.37 4.80
N ASN A 283 12.49 -13.46 3.82
CA ASN A 283 13.68 -14.31 3.87
C ASN A 283 14.94 -13.41 3.78
N ASP A 284 15.89 -13.66 4.68
CA ASP A 284 17.15 -12.93 4.79
C ASP A 284 18.19 -13.39 3.73
N GLN A 285 17.97 -14.56 3.09
CA GLN A 285 18.92 -15.19 2.16
C GLN A 285 18.51 -15.09 0.68
N ALA A 286 17.21 -15.12 0.39
CA ALA A 286 16.69 -15.15 -0.98
C ALA A 286 15.43 -14.28 -1.12
N ILE A 287 15.14 -13.84 -2.35
CA ILE A 287 13.91 -13.11 -2.64
C ILE A 287 12.81 -14.14 -2.93
N GLU A 288 12.03 -14.47 -1.90
CA GLU A 288 10.90 -15.40 -2.02
C GLU A 288 9.56 -14.71 -2.25
N PHE A 289 8.72 -15.31 -3.07
CA PHE A 289 7.38 -14.86 -3.42
C PHE A 289 6.37 -16.00 -3.29
N ALA A 290 5.16 -15.68 -2.83
CA ALA A 290 4.05 -16.64 -2.72
C ALA A 290 2.72 -15.97 -3.10
N LEU A 291 1.70 -16.76 -3.43
CA LEU A 291 0.37 -16.22 -3.69
C LEU A 291 -0.24 -15.60 -2.43
N THR A 292 -1.07 -14.57 -2.63
CA THR A 292 -1.91 -14.04 -1.56
C THR A 292 -3.09 -14.97 -1.31
N PRO A 293 -3.68 -14.93 -0.10
CA PRO A 293 -4.88 -15.72 0.19
C PRO A 293 -6.13 -15.28 -0.59
N LEU A 294 -6.03 -14.21 -1.38
CA LEU A 294 -7.10 -13.71 -2.24
C LEU A 294 -7.35 -14.64 -3.43
N LEU A 295 -6.32 -15.38 -3.86
CA LEU A 295 -6.42 -16.35 -4.94
C LEU A 295 -6.70 -17.74 -4.39
N LEU A 296 -7.58 -18.46 -5.07
CA LEU A 296 -7.83 -19.87 -4.77
C LEU A 296 -6.74 -20.74 -5.42
N PRO A 297 -6.29 -21.82 -4.75
CA PRO A 297 -5.50 -22.84 -5.41
C PRO A 297 -6.35 -23.46 -6.54
N SER A 298 -5.74 -23.69 -7.70
CA SER A 298 -6.41 -24.29 -8.85
C SER A 298 -7.08 -25.61 -8.45
N GLN A 299 -8.34 -25.81 -8.85
CA GLN A 299 -9.13 -27.00 -8.52
C GLN A 299 -8.58 -28.33 -9.12
N GLU A 300 -7.39 -28.33 -9.71
CA GLU A 300 -6.78 -29.51 -10.34
C GLU A 300 -5.87 -30.32 -9.39
N THR A 301 -5.53 -29.83 -8.19
CA THR A 301 -4.66 -30.55 -7.23
C THR A 301 -5.40 -31.34 -6.15
N GLN A 302 -6.73 -31.46 -6.23
CA GLN A 302 -7.51 -32.37 -5.38
C GLN A 302 -8.22 -33.45 -6.22
N LYS A 303 -7.44 -34.32 -6.85
CA LYS A 303 -7.88 -35.65 -7.29
C LYS A 303 -6.78 -36.68 -7.05
#